data_AF-A0A2P6RK52-F1
#
_entry.id   AF-A0A2P6RK52-F1
#
_cell.length_a   1.000
_cell.length_b   1.000
_cell.length_c   1.000
_cell.angle_alpha   90.00
_cell.angle_beta   90.00
_cell.angle_gamma   90.00
#
_symmetry.space_group_name_H-M   'P 1'
#
loop_
_entity.id
_entity.type
_entity.pdbx_description
1 polymer ?
#
loop_
_entity_poly.entity_id
_entity_poly.type
_entity_poly.pdbx_seq_one_letter_code
_entity_poly.pdbx_strand_id
1 'polypeptide(L)'
;MVPSLIEFTTSSNPPNSELQIKLSPSIQTVVDEIHKENPKLSPLIQQFYQPMQARVDPPLESIWVYTALTFRSRNHPKGDILDRIAAAKDLFQLLSSCSAPCGSSKSVALLAPVVRLAHDVVLDLFKRDLGLKKVMKEVKNLVGVILGFINVCCSGRDSGQEEPLIDSSSGWSFSGLSCVWLDRDENVRNLLPLVSEEVIGGLTERYGDVSYLAGVVIAEVFLLRLCLNCKAGTSGEVLETELRTWAVGSITGFQNVYVFEVLLRMLLEKTLPVTSLLSSEDEVLLRKALYDAIILVEYSFLNPEKAIHISAEHMKMIAMRRLILAHEAVEYFREHGDQRRSISFTTAFSSSQLYSQVVKWVRSQIPVEDSLVKSKGTSPKALIKWLLNLERRGFLVFGDSILKYHSLDMSKPPASKLDSNEVDEDPIFYIDKKRRGEHTDDGEVNEYISAAFLAAANTMTSAEKRGKKRKGESSESEEESSLSDEDSE
;
A
#
# COMPACT_ATOMS: atom_id res chain seq x y z
N MET A 1 37.51 -50.22 31.15
CA MET A 1 36.13 -50.49 31.63
C MET A 1 35.62 -49.22 32.27
N VAL A 2 34.79 -48.48 31.55
CA VAL A 2 34.21 -47.18 31.94
C VAL A 2 32.70 -47.38 31.97
N PRO A 3 31.96 -47.04 33.05
CA PRO A 3 30.51 -47.11 33.04
C PRO A 3 29.88 -45.82 32.48
N SER A 4 29.11 -46.05 31.41
CA SER A 4 27.97 -45.33 30.82
C SER A 4 27.56 -43.95 31.35
N LEU A 5 27.63 -42.98 30.42
CA LEU A 5 26.81 -41.76 30.35
C LEU A 5 25.33 -42.11 30.11
N ILE A 6 24.44 -41.41 30.82
CA ILE A 6 23.02 -41.31 30.51
C ILE A 6 22.87 -40.19 29.48
N GLU A 7 22.50 -40.54 28.25
CA GLU A 7 22.11 -39.58 27.22
C GLU A 7 20.69 -39.08 27.50
N PHE A 8 20.57 -37.77 27.73
CA PHE A 8 19.31 -37.03 27.65
C PHE A 8 18.84 -37.02 26.20
N THR A 9 17.73 -37.70 25.91
CA THR A 9 17.02 -37.57 24.65
C THR A 9 16.29 -36.22 24.64
N THR A 10 16.82 -35.29 23.86
CA THR A 10 16.15 -34.04 23.47
C THR A 10 15.08 -34.36 22.43
N SER A 11 13.82 -34.43 22.87
CA SER A 11 12.67 -34.44 21.97
C SER A 11 12.54 -33.06 21.32
N SER A 12 13.11 -32.91 20.14
CA SER A 12 12.95 -31.76 19.25
C SER A 12 11.83 -32.04 18.24
N ASN A 13 10.62 -31.58 18.54
CA ASN A 13 9.58 -31.29 17.54
C ASN A 13 9.08 -29.86 17.84
N PRO A 14 8.94 -28.97 16.84
CA PRO A 14 8.62 -27.58 17.11
C PRO A 14 7.14 -27.41 17.50
N PRO A 15 6.80 -26.48 18.42
CA PRO A 15 5.42 -26.23 18.89
C PRO A 15 4.51 -25.51 17.87
N ASN A 16 4.93 -25.34 16.61
CA ASN A 16 4.19 -24.55 15.62
C ASN A 16 3.04 -25.32 14.96
N SER A 17 3.13 -26.65 14.80
CA SER A 17 2.09 -27.42 14.11
C SER A 17 0.83 -27.62 14.96
N GLU A 18 0.95 -27.88 16.27
CA GLU A 18 -0.22 -28.08 17.15
C GLU A 18 -1.08 -26.83 17.32
N LEU A 19 -0.46 -25.64 17.30
CA LEU A 19 -1.16 -24.36 17.47
C LEU A 19 -1.94 -23.98 16.21
N GLN A 20 -1.36 -24.20 15.02
CA GLN A 20 -2.07 -24.02 13.75
C GLN A 20 -3.27 -24.98 13.64
N ILE A 21 -3.11 -26.25 14.05
CA ILE A 21 -4.20 -27.24 14.04
C ILE A 21 -5.35 -26.81 14.97
N LYS A 22 -5.07 -26.12 16.09
CA LYS A 22 -6.10 -25.60 16.99
C LYS A 22 -6.71 -24.28 16.52
N LEU A 23 -6.00 -23.47 15.74
CA LEU A 23 -6.45 -22.15 15.31
C LEU A 23 -7.60 -22.24 14.29
N SER A 24 -7.49 -23.09 13.27
CA SER A 24 -8.49 -23.17 12.20
C SER A 24 -9.90 -23.57 12.69
N PRO A 25 -10.07 -24.60 13.54
CA PRO A 25 -11.37 -24.93 14.13
C PRO A 25 -11.91 -23.82 15.06
N SER A 26 -11.01 -23.12 15.75
CA SER A 26 -11.36 -22.01 16.65
C SER A 26 -11.87 -20.79 15.86
N ILE A 27 -11.26 -20.49 14.71
CA ILE A 27 -11.71 -19.44 13.79
C ILE A 27 -13.10 -19.77 13.25
N GLN A 28 -13.36 -21.03 12.85
CA GLN A 28 -14.68 -21.42 12.39
C GLN A 28 -15.74 -21.26 13.49
N THR A 29 -15.41 -21.64 14.73
CA THR A 29 -16.31 -21.43 15.88
C THR A 29 -16.62 -19.95 16.11
N VAL A 30 -15.62 -19.07 15.93
CA VAL A 30 -15.81 -17.61 16.01
C VAL A 30 -16.75 -17.12 14.91
N VAL A 31 -16.52 -17.54 13.67
CA VAL A 31 -17.37 -17.18 12.53
C VAL A 31 -18.81 -17.62 12.78
N ASP A 32 -19.02 -18.84 13.26
CA ASP A 32 -20.38 -19.33 13.55
C ASP A 32 -21.06 -18.57 14.70
N GLU A 33 -20.30 -18.14 15.71
CA GLU A 33 -20.81 -17.39 16.87
C GLU A 33 -21.14 -15.94 16.52
N ILE A 34 -20.25 -15.24 15.78
CA ILE A 34 -20.43 -13.82 15.39
C ILE A 34 -21.75 -13.61 14.66
N HIS A 35 -22.19 -14.61 13.90
CA HIS A 35 -23.39 -14.50 13.09
C HIS A 35 -24.67 -15.01 13.77
N LYS A 36 -24.67 -15.19 15.10
CA LYS A 36 -25.89 -15.46 15.89
C LYS A 36 -26.55 -14.14 16.28
N GLU A 37 -27.87 -14.15 16.50
CA GLU A 37 -28.63 -12.97 16.94
C GLU A 37 -28.13 -12.38 18.26
N ASN A 38 -27.58 -13.21 19.15
CA ASN A 38 -27.00 -12.82 20.43
C ASN A 38 -25.62 -13.48 20.63
N PRO A 39 -24.55 -12.92 20.04
CA PRO A 39 -23.23 -13.55 20.02
C PRO A 39 -22.55 -13.45 21.40
N LYS A 40 -22.07 -14.57 21.94
CA LYS A 40 -21.32 -14.61 23.21
C LYS A 40 -19.82 -14.51 22.96
N LEU A 41 -19.33 -13.29 22.81
CA LEU A 41 -17.94 -13.05 22.38
C LEU A 41 -16.90 -13.13 23.52
N SER A 42 -17.28 -12.90 24.79
CA SER A 42 -16.31 -12.81 25.89
C SER A 42 -15.42 -14.05 26.09
N PRO A 43 -15.96 -15.29 26.07
CA PRO A 43 -15.12 -16.49 26.18
C PRO A 43 -14.15 -16.65 24.99
N LEU A 44 -14.58 -16.26 23.80
CA LEU A 44 -13.77 -16.30 22.58
C LEU A 44 -12.64 -15.26 22.62
N ILE A 45 -12.89 -14.06 23.15
CA ILE A 45 -11.84 -13.03 23.31
C ILE A 45 -10.68 -13.59 24.16
N GLN A 46 -10.98 -14.25 25.28
CA GLN A 46 -9.96 -14.82 26.15
C GLN A 46 -9.16 -15.93 25.49
N GLN A 47 -9.80 -16.74 24.64
CA GLN A 47 -9.17 -17.82 23.88
C GLN A 47 -8.08 -17.33 22.93
N PHE A 48 -8.26 -16.15 22.31
CA PHE A 48 -7.26 -15.56 21.40
C PHE A 48 -6.29 -14.59 22.10
N TYR A 49 -6.69 -14.01 23.24
CA TYR A 49 -5.82 -13.15 24.04
C TYR A 49 -4.61 -13.90 24.63
N GLN A 50 -4.82 -15.09 25.19
CA GLN A 50 -3.73 -15.85 25.83
C GLN A 50 -2.61 -16.24 24.85
N PRO A 51 -2.89 -16.82 23.66
CA PRO A 51 -1.87 -17.10 22.66
C PRO A 51 -1.15 -15.85 22.14
N MET A 52 -1.89 -14.74 22.01
CA MET A 52 -1.32 -13.47 21.56
C MET A 52 -0.28 -12.93 22.56
N GLN A 53 -0.57 -13.00 23.87
CA GLN A 53 0.34 -12.53 24.93
C GLN A 53 1.50 -13.50 25.22
N ALA A 54 1.35 -14.78 24.88
CA ALA A 54 2.35 -15.80 25.18
C ALA A 54 3.58 -15.77 24.23
N ARG A 55 3.55 -14.95 23.17
CA ARG A 55 4.60 -14.91 22.14
C ARG A 55 5.09 -13.49 21.92
N VAL A 56 6.39 -13.37 21.64
CA VAL A 56 7.00 -12.09 21.25
C VAL A 56 6.46 -11.64 19.90
N ASP A 57 6.40 -12.54 18.91
CA ASP A 57 5.73 -12.26 17.63
C ASP A 57 4.50 -13.17 17.46
N PRO A 58 3.30 -12.71 17.85
CA PRO A 58 2.10 -13.53 17.76
C PRO A 58 1.68 -13.81 16.30
N PRO A 59 0.95 -14.92 16.05
CA PRO A 59 0.40 -15.22 14.73
C PRO A 59 -0.56 -14.11 14.30
N LEU A 60 -0.54 -13.76 13.01
CA LEU A 60 -1.38 -12.70 12.46
C LEU A 60 -2.84 -12.97 12.78
N GLU A 61 -3.29 -14.21 12.62
CA GLU A 61 -4.66 -14.66 12.82
C GLU A 61 -5.11 -14.46 14.27
N SER A 62 -4.22 -14.65 15.24
CA SER A 62 -4.54 -14.45 16.65
C SER A 62 -4.82 -12.99 16.96
N ILE A 63 -3.98 -12.08 16.46
CA ILE A 63 -4.18 -10.63 16.61
C ILE A 63 -5.44 -10.21 15.87
N TRP A 64 -5.61 -10.68 14.63
CA TRP A 64 -6.71 -10.32 13.74
C TRP A 64 -8.07 -10.69 14.32
N VAL A 65 -8.21 -11.91 14.87
CA VAL A 65 -9.45 -12.38 15.51
C VAL A 65 -9.67 -11.69 16.86
N TYR A 66 -8.64 -11.59 17.70
CA TYR A 66 -8.75 -10.93 19.00
C TYR A 66 -9.24 -9.48 18.86
N THR A 67 -8.65 -8.73 17.93
CA THR A 67 -9.01 -7.34 17.68
C THR A 67 -10.41 -7.21 17.09
N ALA A 68 -10.83 -8.11 16.19
CA ALA A 68 -12.21 -8.15 15.68
C ALA A 68 -13.24 -8.34 16.79
N LEU A 69 -13.04 -9.34 17.65
CA LEU A 69 -13.94 -9.65 18.76
C LEU A 69 -13.98 -8.52 19.79
N THR A 70 -12.81 -7.96 20.12
CA THR A 70 -12.69 -6.84 21.05
C THR A 70 -13.37 -5.59 20.49
N PHE A 71 -13.21 -5.31 19.20
CA PHE A 71 -13.87 -4.19 18.53
C PHE A 71 -15.39 -4.36 18.49
N ARG A 72 -15.90 -5.51 18.04
CA ARG A 72 -17.34 -5.81 17.99
C ARG A 72 -18.01 -5.77 19.36
N SER A 73 -17.29 -6.12 20.44
CA SER A 73 -17.84 -6.07 21.81
C SER A 73 -17.89 -4.68 22.42
N ARG A 74 -17.07 -3.73 21.94
CA ARG A 74 -16.98 -2.36 22.47
C ARG A 74 -17.76 -1.35 21.63
N ASN A 75 -17.82 -1.56 20.33
CA ASN A 75 -18.29 -0.58 19.38
C ASN A 75 -19.56 -1.04 18.66
N HIS A 76 -20.64 -0.28 18.87
CA HIS A 76 -21.86 -0.31 18.07
C HIS A 76 -22.03 1.09 17.45
N PRO A 77 -21.39 1.38 16.30
CA PRO A 77 -21.44 2.71 15.73
C PRO A 77 -22.90 3.11 15.46
N LYS A 78 -23.33 4.23 16.03
CA LYS A 78 -24.73 4.68 16.03
C LYS A 78 -25.21 5.25 14.68
N GLY A 79 -24.54 4.91 13.59
CA GLY A 79 -24.86 5.35 12.21
C GLY A 79 -24.33 6.73 11.82
N ASP A 80 -23.87 7.57 12.76
CA ASP A 80 -23.26 8.87 12.43
C ASP A 80 -21.85 8.73 11.84
N ILE A 81 -21.47 9.64 10.95
CA ILE A 81 -20.16 9.61 10.28
C ILE A 81 -19.02 9.89 11.28
N LEU A 82 -19.19 10.84 12.21
CA LEU A 82 -18.14 11.14 13.19
C LEU A 82 -17.94 9.98 14.15
N ASP A 83 -19.01 9.30 14.56
CA ASP A 83 -18.93 8.09 15.38
C ASP A 83 -18.18 6.98 14.65
N ARG A 84 -18.39 6.82 13.34
CA ARG A 84 -17.65 5.85 12.51
C ARG A 84 -16.17 6.20 12.37
N ILE A 85 -15.83 7.49 12.26
CA ILE A 85 -14.44 7.95 12.26
C ILE A 85 -13.78 7.68 13.62
N ALA A 86 -14.47 7.94 14.73
CA ALA A 86 -13.99 7.64 16.06
C ALA A 86 -13.74 6.13 16.23
N ALA A 87 -14.70 5.30 15.81
CA ALA A 87 -14.54 3.84 15.83
C ALA A 87 -13.34 3.38 14.98
N ALA A 88 -13.12 3.96 13.80
CA ALA A 88 -11.95 3.65 12.98
C ALA A 88 -10.62 4.04 13.67
N LYS A 89 -10.59 5.18 14.39
CA LYS A 89 -9.43 5.60 15.20
C LYS A 89 -9.18 4.64 16.37
N ASP A 90 -10.23 4.23 17.07
CA ASP A 90 -10.12 3.28 18.19
C ASP A 90 -9.62 1.92 17.70
N LEU A 91 -10.11 1.46 16.54
CA LEU A 91 -9.63 0.23 15.93
C LEU A 91 -8.17 0.33 15.49
N PHE A 92 -7.78 1.46 14.88
CA PHE A 92 -6.40 1.72 14.52
C PHE A 92 -5.47 1.68 15.74
N GLN A 93 -5.86 2.30 16.86
CA GLN A 93 -5.10 2.26 18.11
C GLN A 93 -5.00 0.84 18.68
N LEU A 94 -6.09 0.07 18.62
CA LEU A 94 -6.10 -1.32 19.06
C LEU A 94 -5.15 -2.19 18.22
N LEU A 95 -5.23 -2.12 16.89
CA LEU A 95 -4.38 -2.90 16.00
C LEU A 95 -2.90 -2.49 16.10
N SER A 96 -2.62 -1.19 16.08
CA SER A 96 -1.24 -0.67 16.19
C SER A 96 -0.59 -1.03 17.52
N SER A 97 -1.34 -1.04 18.63
CA SER A 97 -0.82 -1.48 19.92
C SER A 97 -0.58 -2.99 19.96
N CYS A 98 -1.48 -3.80 19.38
CA CYS A 98 -1.29 -5.25 19.30
C CYS A 98 -0.20 -5.66 18.30
N SER A 99 0.12 -4.82 17.32
CA SER A 99 1.17 -5.09 16.32
C SER A 99 2.54 -4.53 16.71
N ALA A 100 2.66 -3.81 17.83
CA ALA A 100 3.92 -3.23 18.28
C ALA A 100 5.11 -4.22 18.34
N PRO A 101 4.93 -5.50 18.72
CA PRO A 101 6.04 -6.45 18.75
C PRO A 101 6.21 -7.23 17.43
N CYS A 102 5.39 -6.95 16.41
CA CYS A 102 5.38 -7.65 15.14
C CYS A 102 6.31 -7.01 14.09
N GLY A 103 6.72 -7.82 13.11
CA GLY A 103 7.44 -7.31 11.92
C GLY A 103 6.62 -6.30 11.11
N SER A 104 7.34 -5.46 10.34
CA SER A 104 6.78 -4.34 9.56
C SER A 104 5.62 -4.76 8.65
N SER A 105 5.80 -5.80 7.84
CA SER A 105 4.76 -6.33 6.95
C SER A 105 3.52 -6.77 7.71
N LYS A 106 3.69 -7.51 8.82
CA LYS A 106 2.57 -8.01 9.63
C LYS A 106 1.78 -6.84 10.25
N SER A 107 2.49 -5.84 10.78
CA SER A 107 1.89 -4.63 11.35
C SER A 107 1.07 -3.83 10.34
N VAL A 108 1.54 -3.74 9.10
CA VAL A 108 0.80 -3.08 8.02
C VAL A 108 -0.39 -3.93 7.55
N ALA A 109 -0.19 -5.23 7.34
CA ALA A 109 -1.24 -6.14 6.90
C ALA A 109 -2.46 -6.08 7.83
N LEU A 110 -2.22 -6.04 9.15
CA LEU A 110 -3.25 -5.94 10.21
C LEU A 110 -4.21 -4.76 10.04
N LEU A 111 -3.84 -3.72 9.30
CA LEU A 111 -4.65 -2.52 9.14
C LEU A 111 -5.82 -2.67 8.16
N ALA A 112 -5.92 -3.75 7.37
CA ALA A 112 -6.96 -3.89 6.35
C ALA A 112 -8.39 -3.51 6.82
N PRO A 113 -8.85 -3.94 8.02
CA PRO A 113 -10.19 -3.57 8.50
C PRO A 113 -10.35 -2.07 8.82
N VAL A 114 -9.28 -1.40 9.28
CA VAL A 114 -9.29 0.05 9.52
C VAL A 114 -9.45 0.79 8.19
N VAL A 115 -8.72 0.33 7.17
CA VAL A 115 -8.75 0.93 5.83
C VAL A 115 -10.12 0.78 5.20
N ARG A 116 -10.75 -0.39 5.38
CA ARG A 116 -12.16 -0.62 5.00
C ARG A 116 -13.11 0.38 5.67
N LEU A 117 -13.02 0.55 6.99
CA LEU A 117 -13.86 1.53 7.70
C LEU A 117 -13.63 2.96 7.20
N ALA A 118 -12.37 3.33 6.94
CA ALA A 118 -12.03 4.64 6.38
C ALA A 118 -12.60 4.82 4.96
N HIS A 119 -12.49 3.80 4.11
CA HIS A 119 -13.11 3.79 2.77
C HIS A 119 -14.62 4.02 2.86
N ASP A 120 -15.33 3.29 3.72
CA ASP A 120 -16.79 3.39 3.79
C ASP A 120 -17.25 4.77 4.27
N VAL A 121 -16.47 5.40 5.16
CA VAL A 121 -16.68 6.78 5.56
C VAL A 121 -16.45 7.75 4.39
N VAL A 122 -15.38 7.56 3.61
CA VAL A 122 -15.09 8.40 2.43
C VAL A 122 -16.19 8.25 1.38
N LEU A 123 -16.63 7.02 1.11
CA LEU A 123 -17.69 6.73 0.16
C LEU A 123 -19.00 7.45 0.54
N ASP A 124 -19.39 7.38 1.81
CA ASP A 124 -20.60 8.07 2.27
C ASP A 124 -20.45 9.59 2.30
N LEU A 125 -19.25 10.09 2.60
CA LEU A 125 -18.94 11.51 2.52
C LEU A 125 -19.05 12.03 1.08
N PHE A 126 -18.56 11.28 0.10
CA PHE A 126 -18.59 11.67 -1.32
C PHE A 126 -20.00 11.60 -1.92
N LYS A 127 -20.87 10.73 -1.40
CA LYS A 127 -22.29 10.67 -1.79
C LYS A 127 -23.12 11.83 -1.23
N ARG A 128 -22.66 12.49 -0.17
CA ARG A 128 -23.38 13.59 0.49
C ARG A 128 -22.82 14.92 -0.02
N ASP A 129 -23.54 15.59 -0.92
CA ASP A 129 -23.17 16.88 -1.56
C ASP A 129 -23.03 18.10 -0.62
N LEU A 130 -23.03 17.91 0.69
CA LEU A 130 -23.18 19.01 1.66
C LEU A 130 -21.93 19.20 2.52
N GLY A 131 -21.40 20.44 2.53
CA GLY A 131 -20.93 21.22 3.69
C GLY A 131 -20.01 20.63 4.76
N LEU A 132 -19.55 19.38 4.66
CA LEU A 132 -18.89 18.63 5.73
C LEU A 132 -17.38 18.84 5.73
N LYS A 133 -16.90 20.09 5.56
CA LYS A 133 -15.47 20.43 5.55
C LYS A 133 -14.74 19.92 6.81
N LYS A 134 -15.40 19.97 7.97
CA LYS A 134 -14.85 19.45 9.23
C LYS A 134 -14.67 17.93 9.19
N VAL A 135 -15.67 17.19 8.70
CA VAL A 135 -15.60 15.73 8.59
C VAL A 135 -14.56 15.33 7.55
N MET A 136 -14.52 16.01 6.40
CA MET A 136 -13.47 15.82 5.39
C MET A 136 -12.07 15.99 5.99
N LYS A 137 -11.86 17.02 6.82
CA LYS A 137 -10.59 17.23 7.53
C LYS A 137 -10.26 16.06 8.48
N GLU A 138 -11.23 15.60 9.26
CA GLU A 138 -11.04 14.45 10.16
C GLU A 138 -10.70 13.16 9.42
N VAL A 139 -11.36 12.90 8.30
CA VAL A 139 -11.09 11.72 7.46
C VAL A 139 -9.71 11.82 6.80
N LYS A 140 -9.36 12.99 6.25
CA LYS A 140 -8.02 13.25 5.73
C LYS A 140 -6.93 13.06 6.79
N ASN A 141 -7.22 13.45 8.04
CA ASN A 141 -6.32 13.24 9.17
C ASN A 141 -6.18 11.75 9.51
N LEU A 142 -7.29 11.00 9.60
CA LEU A 142 -7.27 9.55 9.82
C LEU A 142 -6.42 8.82 8.77
N VAL A 143 -6.67 9.08 7.48
CA VAL A 143 -5.88 8.49 6.38
C VAL A 143 -4.41 8.92 6.47
N GLY A 144 -4.14 10.17 6.84
CA GLY A 144 -2.79 10.68 7.08
C GLY A 144 -2.06 9.93 8.20
N VAL A 145 -2.72 9.67 9.33
CA VAL A 145 -2.15 8.92 10.46
C VAL A 145 -1.84 7.48 10.06
N ILE A 146 -2.75 6.82 9.31
CA ILE A 146 -2.54 5.46 8.80
C ILE A 146 -1.31 5.43 7.87
N LEU A 147 -1.20 6.38 6.93
CA LEU A 147 -0.03 6.49 6.06
C LEU A 147 1.26 6.78 6.83
N GLY A 148 1.20 7.63 7.85
CA GLY A 148 2.34 7.91 8.73
C GLY A 148 2.85 6.65 9.43
N PHE A 149 1.93 5.84 9.96
CA PHE A 149 2.26 4.54 10.54
C PHE A 149 2.88 3.58 9.52
N ILE A 150 2.29 3.47 8.33
CA ILE A 150 2.83 2.67 7.22
C ILE A 150 4.27 3.09 6.87
N ASN A 151 4.53 4.39 6.76
CA ASN A 151 5.86 4.92 6.47
C ASN A 151 6.86 4.56 7.55
N VAL A 152 6.48 4.66 8.83
CA VAL A 152 7.33 4.24 9.96
C VAL A 152 7.65 2.74 9.86
N CYS A 153 6.65 1.90 9.59
CA CYS A 153 6.85 0.47 9.39
C CYS A 153 7.78 0.17 8.19
N CYS A 154 7.71 0.95 7.12
CA CYS A 154 8.52 0.76 5.92
C CYS A 154 9.97 1.28 6.07
N SER A 155 10.21 2.25 6.96
CA SER A 155 11.51 2.93 7.12
C SER A 155 12.56 2.10 7.88
N GLY A 156 12.17 1.02 8.57
CA GLY A 156 13.06 0.18 9.38
C GLY A 156 14.07 -0.69 8.63
N ARG A 157 14.18 -0.57 7.29
CA ARG A 157 14.98 -1.45 6.42
C ARG A 157 16.50 -1.29 6.52
N ASP A 158 17.01 -0.31 7.29
CA ASP A 158 18.45 -0.07 7.42
C ASP A 158 19.15 -0.99 8.46
N SER A 159 18.42 -1.84 9.18
CA SER A 159 19.02 -2.90 10.02
C SER A 159 18.81 -4.27 9.37
N GLY A 160 19.90 -4.91 8.93
CA GLY A 160 19.94 -6.25 8.33
C GLY A 160 19.53 -7.40 9.27
N GLN A 161 18.41 -7.24 9.96
CA GLN A 161 17.74 -8.21 10.83
C GLN A 161 16.28 -8.41 10.40
N GLU A 162 15.99 -8.36 9.10
CA GLU A 162 14.85 -9.15 8.64
C GLU A 162 15.31 -10.61 8.66
N GLU A 163 14.90 -11.32 9.71
CA GLU A 163 15.03 -12.78 9.78
C GLU A 163 14.59 -13.39 8.44
N PRO A 164 15.27 -14.45 7.98
CA PRO A 164 14.88 -15.12 6.75
C PRO A 164 13.39 -15.46 6.80
N LEU A 165 12.72 -15.37 5.64
CA LEU A 165 11.32 -15.67 5.32
C LEU A 165 10.89 -17.12 5.69
N ILE A 166 11.14 -17.55 6.92
CA ILE A 166 10.79 -18.86 7.49
C ILE A 166 9.51 -18.73 8.34
N ASP A 167 8.59 -17.84 7.93
CA ASP A 167 7.18 -18.01 8.28
C ASP A 167 6.28 -18.20 7.04
N SER A 168 6.88 -18.76 5.98
CA SER A 168 6.16 -19.28 4.81
C SER A 168 5.32 -20.54 5.13
N SER A 169 5.00 -20.79 6.41
CA SER A 169 4.25 -21.97 6.87
C SER A 169 2.93 -21.63 7.54
N SER A 170 2.51 -20.37 7.62
CA SER A 170 1.15 -20.07 8.06
C SER A 170 0.18 -20.39 6.94
N GLY A 171 -0.35 -21.61 6.94
CA GLY A 171 -1.38 -22.09 6.00
C GLY A 171 -2.76 -21.50 6.30
N TRP A 172 -2.85 -20.17 6.48
CA TRP A 172 -4.12 -19.49 6.71
C TRP A 172 -4.77 -19.08 5.40
N SER A 173 -6.09 -19.19 5.37
CA SER A 173 -6.91 -18.70 4.26
C SER A 173 -7.32 -17.27 4.55
N PHE A 174 -6.85 -16.33 3.73
CA PHE A 174 -7.28 -14.93 3.78
C PHE A 174 -8.81 -14.82 3.72
N SER A 175 -9.45 -15.61 2.85
CA SER A 175 -10.91 -15.67 2.72
C SER A 175 -11.58 -16.13 4.02
N GLY A 176 -11.03 -17.13 4.70
CA GLY A 176 -11.56 -17.63 5.97
C GLY A 176 -11.47 -16.61 7.11
N LEU A 177 -10.37 -15.85 7.19
CA LEU A 177 -10.20 -14.83 8.23
C LEU A 177 -10.94 -13.53 7.97
N SER A 178 -11.14 -13.18 6.70
CA SER A 178 -11.90 -11.99 6.34
C SER A 178 -13.34 -12.07 6.83
N CYS A 179 -13.94 -13.27 6.88
CA CYS A 179 -15.28 -13.51 7.43
C CYS A 179 -15.45 -13.07 8.89
N VAL A 180 -14.38 -12.87 9.65
CA VAL A 180 -14.45 -12.38 11.04
C VAL A 180 -14.78 -10.88 11.07
N TRP A 181 -14.48 -10.16 9.99
CA TRP A 181 -14.73 -8.72 9.83
C TRP A 181 -15.94 -8.39 8.98
N LEU A 182 -16.36 -9.35 8.16
CA LEU A 182 -17.48 -9.23 7.24
C LEU A 182 -18.75 -9.84 7.86
N ASP A 183 -19.92 -9.50 7.31
CA ASP A 183 -21.19 -10.17 7.63
C ASP A 183 -21.42 -11.40 6.70
N ARG A 184 -22.40 -12.29 7.02
CA ARG A 184 -22.58 -13.61 6.34
C ARG A 184 -22.62 -13.54 4.81
N ASP A 185 -23.14 -12.45 4.26
CA ASP A 185 -23.40 -12.29 2.82
C ASP A 185 -22.34 -11.42 2.11
N GLU A 186 -21.29 -11.00 2.83
CA GLU A 186 -20.29 -10.10 2.31
C GLU A 186 -19.10 -10.85 1.68
N ASN A 187 -18.76 -10.45 0.46
CA ASN A 187 -17.61 -10.99 -0.26
C ASN A 187 -16.31 -10.47 0.38
N VAL A 188 -15.26 -11.29 0.40
CA VAL A 188 -13.88 -10.92 0.77
C VAL A 188 -13.42 -9.61 0.12
N ARG A 189 -13.87 -9.35 -1.11
CA ARG A 189 -13.71 -8.09 -1.86
C ARG A 189 -14.14 -6.85 -1.08
N ASN A 190 -15.16 -6.99 -0.23
CA ASN A 190 -15.62 -5.90 0.59
C ASN A 190 -14.54 -5.44 1.56
N LEU A 191 -13.66 -6.31 2.06
CA LEU A 191 -12.58 -5.88 2.96
C LEU A 191 -11.52 -5.01 2.26
N LEU A 192 -11.37 -5.15 0.94
CA LEU A 192 -10.36 -4.45 0.12
C LEU A 192 -11.03 -3.89 -1.14
N PRO A 193 -11.80 -2.79 -1.02
CA PRO A 193 -12.67 -2.29 -2.08
C PRO A 193 -11.97 -1.49 -3.19
N LEU A 194 -10.75 -0.99 -2.97
CA LEU A 194 -9.96 -0.22 -3.94
C LEU A 194 -8.83 -1.03 -4.57
N VAL A 195 -8.91 -2.36 -4.55
CA VAL A 195 -8.03 -3.23 -5.32
C VAL A 195 -8.83 -4.11 -6.26
N SER A 196 -8.15 -4.62 -7.28
CA SER A 196 -8.80 -5.36 -8.35
C SER A 196 -8.92 -6.85 -8.07
N GLU A 197 -9.76 -7.53 -8.85
CA GLU A 197 -9.96 -8.98 -8.75
C GLU A 197 -8.66 -9.75 -9.02
N GLU A 198 -7.76 -9.25 -9.88
CA GLU A 198 -6.44 -9.88 -10.07
C GLU A 198 -5.62 -9.84 -8.77
N VAL A 199 -5.66 -8.72 -8.05
CA VAL A 199 -4.92 -8.55 -6.79
C VAL A 199 -5.50 -9.47 -5.71
N ILE A 200 -6.83 -9.55 -5.61
CA ILE A 200 -7.53 -10.45 -4.68
C ILE A 200 -7.23 -11.93 -5.01
N GLY A 201 -7.26 -12.30 -6.29
CA GLY A 201 -6.86 -13.64 -6.75
C GLY A 201 -5.42 -13.97 -6.33
N GLY A 202 -4.51 -13.01 -6.44
CA GLY A 202 -3.12 -13.14 -6.00
C GLY A 202 -2.96 -13.43 -4.50
N LEU A 203 -3.83 -12.89 -3.64
CA LEU A 203 -3.83 -13.20 -2.19
C LEU A 203 -4.20 -14.66 -1.92
N THR A 204 -5.12 -15.20 -2.72
CA THR A 204 -5.59 -16.59 -2.60
C THR A 204 -4.53 -17.57 -3.11
N GLU A 205 -3.90 -17.26 -4.24
CA GLU A 205 -2.84 -18.08 -4.85
C GLU A 205 -1.56 -18.15 -4.00
N ARG A 206 -1.23 -17.07 -3.29
CA ARG A 206 -0.01 -16.97 -2.46
C ARG A 206 -0.22 -17.48 -1.03
N TYR A 207 -1.30 -18.21 -0.76
CA TYR A 207 -1.59 -18.87 0.52
C TYR A 207 -1.40 -17.95 1.75
N GLY A 208 -1.86 -16.70 1.68
CA GLY A 208 -1.79 -15.78 2.84
C GLY A 208 -0.40 -15.17 3.09
N ASP A 209 0.40 -14.96 2.03
CA ASP A 209 1.62 -14.14 2.10
C ASP A 209 1.35 -12.77 2.73
N VAL A 210 1.82 -12.62 3.97
CA VAL A 210 1.63 -11.42 4.80
C VAL A 210 2.29 -10.20 4.17
N SER A 211 3.41 -10.37 3.46
CA SER A 211 4.11 -9.26 2.82
C SER A 211 3.36 -8.78 1.58
N TYR A 212 2.76 -9.70 0.82
CA TYR A 212 1.86 -9.34 -0.27
C TYR A 212 0.61 -8.62 0.27
N LEU A 213 -0.04 -9.15 1.32
CA LEU A 213 -1.19 -8.49 1.96
C LEU A 213 -0.83 -7.10 2.49
N ALA A 214 0.35 -6.92 3.08
CA ALA A 214 0.84 -5.61 3.47
C ALA A 214 0.92 -4.66 2.27
N GLY A 215 1.47 -5.12 1.14
CA GLY A 215 1.51 -4.35 -0.10
C GLY A 215 0.12 -3.94 -0.60
N VAL A 216 -0.86 -4.85 -0.50
CA VAL A 216 -2.26 -4.59 -0.85
C VAL A 216 -2.88 -3.53 0.06
N VAL A 217 -2.68 -3.63 1.37
CA VAL A 217 -3.19 -2.65 2.35
C VAL A 217 -2.58 -1.27 2.14
N ILE A 218 -1.28 -1.17 1.84
CA ILE A 218 -0.65 0.11 1.52
C ILE A 218 -1.25 0.71 0.25
N ALA A 219 -1.46 -0.10 -0.79
CA ALA A 219 -2.05 0.36 -2.05
C ALA A 219 -3.48 0.89 -1.86
N GLU A 220 -4.30 0.22 -1.05
CA GLU A 220 -5.65 0.69 -0.65
C GLU A 220 -5.60 2.08 -0.02
N VAL A 221 -4.78 2.27 1.03
CA VAL A 221 -4.70 3.55 1.75
C VAL A 221 -4.14 4.65 0.84
N PHE A 222 -3.15 4.30 0.03
CA PHE A 222 -2.55 5.20 -0.95
C PHE A 222 -3.57 5.68 -1.99
N LEU A 223 -4.35 4.76 -2.58
CA LEU A 223 -5.41 5.13 -3.52
C LEU A 223 -6.52 5.93 -2.85
N LEU A 224 -6.93 5.56 -1.63
CA LEU A 224 -7.91 6.32 -0.85
C LEU A 224 -7.44 7.77 -0.62
N ARG A 225 -6.16 7.96 -0.32
CA ARG A 225 -5.54 9.28 -0.17
C ARG A 225 -5.57 10.08 -1.48
N LEU A 226 -5.23 9.46 -2.61
CA LEU A 226 -5.29 10.13 -3.91
C LEU A 226 -6.73 10.50 -4.30
N CYS A 227 -7.69 9.64 -3.99
CA CYS A 227 -9.12 9.94 -4.20
C CYS A 227 -9.58 11.16 -3.39
N LEU A 228 -9.13 11.28 -2.13
CA LEU A 228 -9.37 12.44 -1.27
C LEU A 228 -8.72 13.74 -1.79
N ASN A 229 -7.62 13.62 -2.53
CA ASN A 229 -6.97 14.76 -3.17
C ASN A 229 -7.74 15.23 -4.41
N CYS A 230 -8.33 14.31 -5.18
CA CYS A 230 -9.18 14.67 -6.32
C CYS A 230 -10.40 15.52 -5.89
N LYS A 231 -10.96 15.26 -4.69
CA LYS A 231 -12.06 16.07 -4.12
C LYS A 231 -11.59 17.33 -3.37
N ALA A 232 -10.32 17.72 -3.47
CA ALA A 232 -9.78 18.90 -2.77
C ALA A 232 -10.11 20.25 -3.45
N GLY A 233 -10.77 20.23 -4.62
CA GLY A 233 -11.20 21.43 -5.35
C GLY A 233 -10.19 21.94 -6.38
N THR A 234 -9.04 21.27 -6.53
CA THR A 234 -8.13 21.45 -7.68
C THR A 234 -8.66 20.65 -8.87
N SER A 235 -8.44 21.15 -10.09
CA SER A 235 -8.90 20.50 -11.32
C SER A 235 -7.88 20.63 -12.45
N GLY A 236 -8.01 19.77 -13.46
CA GLY A 236 -7.16 19.79 -14.67
C GLY A 236 -5.69 19.50 -14.40
N GLU A 237 -4.80 20.21 -15.09
CA GLU A 237 -3.34 19.97 -15.10
C GLU A 237 -2.67 20.18 -13.74
N VAL A 238 -3.21 21.10 -12.91
CA VAL A 238 -2.70 21.35 -11.55
C VAL A 238 -2.93 20.12 -10.69
N LEU A 239 -4.15 19.57 -10.71
CA LEU A 239 -4.49 18.36 -9.98
C LEU A 239 -3.62 17.18 -10.46
N GLU A 240 -3.45 17.03 -11.76
CA GLU A 240 -2.59 15.97 -12.31
C GLU A 240 -1.14 16.07 -11.79
N THR A 241 -0.57 17.27 -11.77
CA THR A 241 0.79 17.51 -11.27
C THR A 241 0.92 17.22 -9.77
N GLU A 242 -0.09 17.59 -8.98
CA GLU A 242 -0.16 17.28 -7.55
C GLU A 242 -0.27 15.79 -7.29
N LEU A 243 -1.16 15.09 -8.02
CA LEU A 243 -1.33 13.64 -7.93
C LEU A 243 -0.05 12.92 -8.31
N ARG A 244 0.64 13.37 -9.37
CA ARG A 244 1.94 12.82 -9.78
C ARG A 244 2.97 12.99 -8.67
N THR A 245 3.11 14.20 -8.13
CA THR A 245 4.06 14.48 -7.05
C THR A 245 3.80 13.61 -5.82
N TRP A 246 2.52 13.48 -5.42
CA TRP A 246 2.12 12.61 -4.33
C TRP A 246 2.39 11.13 -4.62
N ALA A 247 2.11 10.67 -5.84
CA ALA A 247 2.34 9.28 -6.23
C ALA A 247 3.83 8.94 -6.19
N VAL A 248 4.67 9.77 -6.80
CA VAL A 248 6.12 9.60 -6.78
C VAL A 248 6.66 9.63 -5.36
N GLY A 249 6.32 10.66 -4.58
CA GLY A 249 6.79 10.80 -3.20
C GLY A 249 6.35 9.65 -2.29
N SER A 250 5.12 9.17 -2.43
CA SER A 250 4.60 8.06 -1.63
C SER A 250 5.29 6.74 -1.97
N ILE A 251 5.43 6.40 -3.26
CA ILE A 251 6.11 5.16 -3.67
C ILE A 251 7.59 5.18 -3.25
N THR A 252 8.26 6.33 -3.39
CA THR A 252 9.64 6.52 -2.88
C THR A 252 9.72 6.40 -1.36
N GLY A 253 8.69 6.85 -0.62
CA GLY A 253 8.62 6.74 0.83
C GLY A 253 8.37 5.32 1.32
N PHE A 254 7.46 4.58 0.66
CA PHE A 254 7.13 3.20 1.05
C PHE A 254 8.27 2.21 0.79
N GLN A 255 9.02 2.41 -0.32
CA GLN A 255 10.08 1.51 -0.77
C GLN A 255 9.69 0.02 -0.76
N ASN A 256 8.41 -0.25 -1.02
CA ASN A 256 7.84 -1.58 -0.87
C ASN A 256 7.55 -2.18 -2.25
N VAL A 257 8.29 -3.26 -2.57
CA VAL A 257 8.21 -3.98 -3.84
C VAL A 257 6.80 -4.54 -4.10
N TYR A 258 6.09 -5.00 -3.06
CA TYR A 258 4.74 -5.54 -3.19
C TYR A 258 3.71 -4.45 -3.52
N VAL A 259 3.86 -3.23 -2.98
CA VAL A 259 3.02 -2.08 -3.35
C VAL A 259 3.19 -1.75 -4.83
N PHE A 260 4.45 -1.71 -5.28
CA PHE A 260 4.75 -1.46 -6.69
C PHE A 260 4.15 -2.56 -7.59
N GLU A 261 4.26 -3.83 -7.19
CA GLU A 261 3.61 -4.93 -7.89
C GLU A 261 2.08 -4.76 -7.94
N VAL A 262 1.43 -4.47 -6.81
CA VAL A 262 -0.03 -4.30 -6.74
C VAL A 262 -0.50 -3.17 -7.65
N LEU A 263 0.19 -2.02 -7.65
CA LEU A 263 -0.09 -0.91 -8.56
C LEU A 263 0.08 -1.31 -10.04
N LEU A 264 1.14 -2.06 -10.38
CA LEU A 264 1.31 -2.60 -11.74
C LEU A 264 0.12 -3.47 -12.16
N ARG A 265 -0.33 -4.38 -11.28
CA ARG A 265 -1.47 -5.26 -11.57
C ARG A 265 -2.73 -4.46 -11.90
N MET A 266 -3.05 -3.46 -11.07
CA MET A 266 -4.24 -2.63 -11.26
C MET A 266 -4.16 -1.76 -12.52
N LEU A 267 -2.97 -1.25 -12.88
CA LEU A 267 -2.83 -0.39 -14.07
C LEU A 267 -2.87 -1.17 -15.40
N LEU A 268 -2.60 -2.48 -15.37
CA LEU A 268 -2.81 -3.39 -16.51
C LEU A 268 -4.31 -3.68 -16.74
N GLU A 269 -5.18 -3.28 -15.81
CA GLU A 269 -6.62 -3.39 -15.99
C GLU A 269 -7.21 -2.15 -16.67
N LYS A 270 -8.31 -2.38 -17.39
CA LYS A 270 -8.97 -1.35 -18.21
C LYS A 270 -9.44 -0.14 -17.39
N THR A 271 -9.84 -0.35 -16.14
CA THR A 271 -10.36 0.68 -15.23
C THR A 271 -9.78 0.47 -13.84
N LEU A 272 -9.38 1.55 -13.15
CA LEU A 272 -8.94 1.44 -11.76
C LEU A 272 -10.15 1.15 -10.85
N PRO A 273 -9.98 0.39 -9.76
CA PRO A 273 -11.04 0.07 -8.79
C PRO A 273 -11.44 1.26 -7.90
N VAL A 274 -11.49 2.48 -8.44
CA VAL A 274 -11.79 3.74 -7.73
C VAL A 274 -13.07 4.40 -8.22
N THR A 275 -13.77 3.79 -9.18
CA THR A 275 -14.97 4.36 -9.83
C THR A 275 -16.15 4.56 -8.89
N SER A 276 -16.14 3.95 -7.69
CA SER A 276 -17.11 4.22 -6.63
C SER A 276 -16.88 5.56 -5.93
N LEU A 277 -15.66 6.10 -5.99
CA LEU A 277 -15.24 7.35 -5.33
C LEU A 277 -15.00 8.49 -6.33
N LEU A 278 -14.52 8.16 -7.53
CA LEU A 278 -14.08 9.14 -8.52
C LEU A 278 -14.98 9.15 -9.75
N SER A 279 -15.08 10.33 -10.38
CA SER A 279 -15.65 10.45 -11.71
C SER A 279 -14.74 9.78 -12.74
N SER A 280 -15.25 9.51 -13.94
CA SER A 280 -14.42 8.97 -15.03
C SER A 280 -13.28 9.92 -15.42
N GLU A 281 -13.48 11.23 -15.31
CA GLU A 281 -12.45 12.24 -15.59
C GLU A 281 -11.34 12.20 -14.53
N ASP A 282 -11.72 12.17 -13.25
CA ASP A 282 -10.76 12.08 -12.14
C ASP A 282 -9.99 10.75 -12.15
N GLU A 283 -10.62 9.64 -12.53
CA GLU A 283 -9.95 8.34 -12.70
C GLU A 283 -8.88 8.40 -13.80
N VAL A 284 -9.17 9.07 -14.92
CA VAL A 284 -8.20 9.25 -16.01
C VAL A 284 -7.01 10.08 -15.54
N LEU A 285 -7.22 11.16 -14.78
CA LEU A 285 -6.12 11.96 -14.21
C LEU A 285 -5.28 11.14 -13.23
N LEU A 286 -5.92 10.37 -12.35
CA LEU A 286 -5.24 9.48 -11.42
C LEU A 286 -4.42 8.41 -12.15
N ARG A 287 -4.99 7.78 -13.18
CA ARG A 287 -4.31 6.79 -14.02
C ARG A 287 -3.07 7.38 -14.69
N LYS A 288 -3.18 8.58 -15.26
CA LYS A 288 -2.03 9.30 -15.86
C LYS A 288 -0.93 9.56 -14.83
N ALA A 289 -1.28 10.07 -13.65
CA ALA A 289 -0.32 10.30 -12.57
C ALA A 289 0.38 9.02 -12.11
N LEU A 290 -0.35 7.90 -12.05
CA LEU A 290 0.22 6.59 -11.71
C LEU A 290 1.10 6.03 -12.83
N TYR A 291 0.74 6.21 -14.10
CA TYR A 291 1.60 5.87 -15.23
C TYR A 291 2.93 6.62 -15.16
N ASP A 292 2.89 7.94 -14.95
CA ASP A 292 4.10 8.76 -14.79
C ASP A 292 4.96 8.23 -13.64
N ALA A 293 4.37 7.96 -12.48
CA ALA A 293 5.10 7.47 -11.32
C ALA A 293 5.75 6.09 -11.56
N ILE A 294 5.04 5.16 -12.21
CA ILE A 294 5.52 3.78 -12.39
C ILE A 294 6.51 3.64 -13.56
N ILE A 295 6.34 4.41 -14.63
CA ILE A 295 7.12 4.25 -15.87
C ILE A 295 8.32 5.21 -15.90
N LEU A 296 8.14 6.48 -15.52
CA LEU A 296 9.19 7.49 -15.67
C LEU A 296 10.19 7.51 -14.52
N VAL A 297 9.85 6.97 -13.36
CA VAL A 297 10.71 7.01 -12.17
C VAL A 297 11.51 5.72 -12.02
N GLU A 298 12.81 5.85 -11.77
CA GLU A 298 13.67 4.70 -11.46
C GLU A 298 13.82 4.55 -9.95
N TYR A 299 13.01 3.66 -9.37
CA TYR A 299 13.02 3.39 -7.95
C TYR A 299 14.18 2.49 -7.54
N SER A 300 14.95 2.96 -6.57
CA SER A 300 16.15 2.26 -6.10
C SER A 300 15.88 0.89 -5.47
N PHE A 301 14.70 0.69 -4.87
CA PHE A 301 14.27 -0.59 -4.29
C PHE A 301 13.90 -1.66 -5.33
N LEU A 302 13.82 -1.29 -6.62
CA LEU A 302 13.63 -2.24 -7.73
C LEU A 302 14.96 -2.75 -8.30
N ASN A 303 16.11 -2.24 -7.83
CA ASN A 303 17.40 -2.76 -8.26
C ASN A 303 17.63 -4.15 -7.63
N PRO A 304 17.85 -5.20 -8.45
CA PRO A 304 18.14 -6.55 -7.95
C PRO A 304 19.31 -6.63 -6.96
N GLU A 305 20.29 -5.72 -7.06
CA GLU A 305 21.44 -5.66 -6.15
C GLU A 305 21.06 -5.19 -4.74
N LYS A 306 19.95 -4.45 -4.62
CA LYS A 306 19.44 -3.89 -3.36
C LYS A 306 18.25 -4.69 -2.81
N ALA A 307 17.55 -5.44 -3.67
CA ALA A 307 16.37 -6.24 -3.31
C ALA A 307 16.74 -7.68 -2.89
N ILE A 308 17.72 -7.84 -1.99
CA ILE A 308 18.31 -9.16 -1.63
C ILE A 308 17.26 -10.13 -1.05
N HIS A 309 16.21 -9.60 -0.40
CA HIS A 309 15.15 -10.39 0.23
C HIS A 309 14.04 -10.86 -0.74
N ILE A 310 14.04 -10.40 -2.00
CA ILE A 310 13.04 -10.78 -3.00
C ILE A 310 13.64 -11.80 -3.96
N SER A 311 12.88 -12.86 -4.28
CA SER A 311 13.37 -13.88 -5.21
C SER A 311 13.60 -13.31 -6.61
N ALA A 312 14.61 -13.83 -7.31
CA ALA A 312 14.91 -13.39 -8.67
C ALA A 312 13.73 -13.60 -9.63
N GLU A 313 12.94 -14.66 -9.43
CA GLU A 313 11.75 -14.94 -10.24
C GLU A 313 10.65 -13.89 -9.99
N HIS A 314 10.47 -13.46 -8.75
CA HIS A 314 9.49 -12.42 -8.44
C HIS A 314 9.91 -11.06 -9.04
N MET A 315 11.19 -10.70 -8.92
CA MET A 315 11.72 -9.50 -9.60
C MET A 315 11.56 -9.58 -11.12
N LYS A 316 11.77 -10.75 -11.72
CA LYS A 316 11.50 -11.00 -13.14
C LYS A 316 10.03 -10.76 -13.48
N MET A 317 9.09 -11.27 -12.69
CA MET A 317 7.66 -11.03 -12.92
C MET A 317 7.30 -9.54 -12.88
N ILE A 318 7.82 -8.79 -11.89
CA ILE A 318 7.57 -7.35 -11.77
C ILE A 318 8.10 -6.60 -12.99
N ALA A 319 9.33 -6.91 -13.41
CA ALA A 319 9.95 -6.31 -14.57
C ALA A 319 9.17 -6.62 -15.87
N MET A 320 8.71 -7.85 -16.06
CA MET A 320 7.90 -8.23 -17.23
C MET A 320 6.53 -7.52 -17.23
N ARG A 321 5.86 -7.40 -16.07
CA ARG A 321 4.63 -6.61 -15.94
C ARG A 321 4.86 -5.13 -16.23
N ARG A 322 5.95 -4.55 -15.71
CA ARG A 322 6.34 -3.15 -15.98
C ARG A 322 6.63 -2.92 -17.47
N LEU A 323 7.23 -3.89 -18.16
CA LEU A 323 7.43 -3.86 -19.62
C LEU A 323 6.10 -3.81 -20.38
N ILE A 324 5.16 -4.69 -20.03
CA ILE A 324 3.82 -4.71 -20.66
C ILE A 324 3.10 -3.40 -20.40
N LEU A 325 3.14 -2.91 -19.16
CA LEU A 325 2.52 -1.65 -18.79
C LEU A 325 3.11 -0.45 -19.55
N ALA A 326 4.44 -0.43 -19.71
CA ALA A 326 5.11 0.60 -20.51
C ALA A 326 4.63 0.59 -21.97
N HIS A 327 4.38 -0.59 -22.54
CA HIS A 327 3.80 -0.70 -23.87
C HIS A 327 2.36 -0.17 -23.91
N GLU A 328 1.50 -0.61 -22.98
CA GLU A 328 0.10 -0.17 -22.92
C GLU A 328 -0.03 1.33 -22.73
N ALA A 329 0.78 1.92 -21.86
CA ALA A 329 0.77 3.37 -21.64
C ALA A 329 1.22 4.15 -22.88
N VAL A 330 2.24 3.66 -23.62
CA VAL A 330 2.67 4.27 -24.89
C VAL A 330 1.54 4.28 -25.92
N GLU A 331 0.81 3.15 -26.07
CA GLU A 331 -0.33 3.08 -26.99
C GLU A 331 -1.49 3.94 -26.48
N TYR A 332 -1.77 3.94 -25.18
CA TYR A 332 -2.81 4.77 -24.54
C TYR A 332 -2.61 6.25 -24.89
N PHE A 333 -1.44 6.82 -24.65
CA PHE A 333 -1.19 8.23 -24.96
C PHE A 333 -1.17 8.52 -26.46
N ARG A 334 -0.69 7.57 -27.28
CA ARG A 334 -0.72 7.71 -28.75
C ARG A 334 -2.15 7.77 -29.28
N GLU A 335 -3.03 6.91 -28.80
CA GLU A 335 -4.44 6.84 -29.22
C GLU A 335 -5.23 8.08 -28.79
N HIS A 336 -4.83 8.72 -27.68
CA HIS A 336 -5.46 9.93 -27.16
C HIS A 336 -4.79 11.23 -27.64
N GLY A 337 -3.85 11.16 -28.60
CA GLY A 337 -3.22 12.34 -29.23
C GLY A 337 -2.11 13.00 -28.41
N ASP A 338 -1.71 12.44 -27.26
CA ASP A 338 -0.58 12.93 -26.46
C ASP A 338 0.73 12.30 -26.93
N GLN A 339 1.18 12.77 -28.09
CA GLN A 339 2.40 12.27 -28.72
C GLN A 339 3.65 12.53 -27.87
N ARG A 340 3.67 13.64 -27.11
CA ARG A 340 4.80 14.02 -26.26
C ARG A 340 5.02 13.00 -25.16
N ARG A 341 3.97 12.60 -24.42
CA ARG A 341 4.09 11.55 -23.40
C ARG A 341 4.39 10.19 -23.99
N SER A 342 3.78 9.84 -25.13
CA SER A 342 4.08 8.59 -25.82
C SER A 342 5.58 8.45 -26.17
N ILE A 343 6.18 9.52 -26.67
CA ILE A 343 7.63 9.59 -26.94
C ILE A 343 8.42 9.53 -25.64
N SER A 344 8.07 10.34 -24.64
CA SER A 344 8.75 10.39 -23.34
C SER A 344 8.83 9.01 -22.68
N PHE A 345 7.73 8.25 -22.69
CA PHE A 345 7.65 6.91 -22.11
C PHE A 345 8.51 5.91 -22.88
N THR A 346 8.50 5.99 -24.22
CA THR A 346 9.33 5.14 -25.07
C THR A 346 10.82 5.41 -24.84
N THR A 347 11.20 6.68 -24.75
CA THR A 347 12.58 7.10 -24.48
C THR A 347 13.00 6.66 -23.08
N ALA A 348 12.17 6.92 -22.06
CA ALA A 348 12.46 6.56 -20.68
C ALA A 348 12.64 5.05 -20.49
N PHE A 349 11.77 4.26 -21.12
CA PHE A 349 11.96 2.81 -21.14
C PHE A 349 13.27 2.40 -21.83
N SER A 350 13.59 3.00 -22.97
CA SER A 350 14.81 2.67 -23.74
C SER A 350 16.09 2.95 -22.95
N SER A 351 16.09 4.01 -22.14
CA SER A 351 17.21 4.41 -21.27
C SER A 351 17.17 3.76 -19.88
N SER A 352 16.10 3.04 -19.54
CA SER A 352 15.90 2.48 -18.19
C SER A 352 16.83 1.30 -17.88
N GLN A 353 17.06 1.08 -16.58
CA GLN A 353 17.70 -0.14 -16.10
C GLN A 353 16.87 -1.38 -16.44
N LEU A 354 15.54 -1.26 -16.43
CA LEU A 354 14.61 -2.33 -16.75
C LEU A 354 14.90 -2.99 -18.11
N TYR A 355 15.06 -2.19 -19.17
CA TYR A 355 15.39 -2.71 -20.51
C TYR A 355 16.67 -3.55 -20.47
N SER A 356 17.73 -3.00 -19.85
CA SER A 356 19.03 -3.67 -19.75
C SER A 356 18.95 -4.97 -18.94
N GLN A 357 18.17 -5.00 -17.86
CA GLN A 357 17.97 -6.15 -16.98
C GLN A 357 17.23 -7.27 -17.69
N VAL A 358 16.11 -6.97 -18.36
CA VAL A 358 15.35 -7.96 -19.14
C VAL A 358 16.23 -8.58 -20.24
N VAL A 359 16.98 -7.75 -20.96
CA VAL A 359 17.92 -8.22 -21.98
C VAL A 359 19.01 -9.13 -21.38
N LYS A 360 19.55 -8.77 -20.21
CA LYS A 360 20.58 -9.55 -19.50
C LYS A 360 20.03 -10.90 -19.04
N TRP A 361 18.84 -10.93 -18.43
CA TRP A 361 18.19 -12.17 -17.99
C TRP A 361 17.94 -13.13 -19.15
N VAL A 362 17.39 -12.65 -20.26
CA VAL A 362 17.14 -13.51 -21.42
C VAL A 362 18.44 -14.06 -22.01
N ARG A 363 19.50 -13.24 -22.07
CA ARG A 363 20.82 -13.72 -22.53
C ARG A 363 21.40 -14.83 -21.65
N SER A 364 21.16 -14.81 -20.34
CA SER A 364 21.64 -15.89 -19.45
C SER A 364 20.93 -17.23 -19.68
N GLN A 365 19.80 -17.26 -20.39
CA GLN A 365 19.01 -18.48 -20.64
C GLN A 365 19.19 -19.07 -22.04
N ILE A 366 19.86 -18.36 -22.96
CA ILE A 366 20.02 -18.78 -24.35
C ILE A 366 21.48 -19.20 -24.61
N PRO A 367 21.74 -20.43 -25.08
CA PRO A 367 23.07 -20.83 -25.55
C PRO A 367 23.52 -19.94 -26.71
N VAL A 368 24.76 -19.46 -26.64
CA VAL A 368 25.37 -18.45 -27.51
C VAL A 368 25.08 -18.67 -29.00
N GLU A 369 24.10 -17.94 -29.55
CA GLU A 369 23.91 -17.80 -30.99
C GLU A 369 23.63 -16.32 -31.32
N ASP A 370 24.68 -15.63 -31.80
CA ASP A 370 24.71 -14.19 -32.07
C ASP A 370 23.70 -13.71 -33.13
N SER A 371 23.13 -14.63 -33.91
CA SER A 371 22.18 -14.32 -34.98
C SER A 371 20.77 -13.97 -34.47
N LEU A 372 20.38 -14.45 -33.28
CA LEU A 372 19.07 -14.19 -32.67
C LEU A 372 18.97 -12.84 -31.94
N VAL A 373 20.11 -12.19 -31.75
CA VAL A 373 20.28 -10.97 -30.95
C VAL A 373 20.25 -9.70 -31.80
N LYS A 374 20.31 -9.82 -33.14
CA LYS A 374 20.59 -8.70 -34.06
C LYS A 374 19.43 -7.72 -34.31
N SER A 375 18.19 -8.03 -33.94
CA SER A 375 17.05 -7.11 -34.14
C SER A 375 16.29 -6.84 -32.85
N LYS A 376 16.96 -6.21 -31.87
CA LYS A 376 16.29 -5.65 -30.68
C LYS A 376 15.91 -4.22 -31.00
N GLY A 377 14.61 -3.96 -31.16
CA GLY A 377 14.15 -2.58 -31.03
C GLY A 377 14.18 -2.18 -29.55
N THR A 378 14.46 -0.91 -29.28
CA THR A 378 14.57 -0.36 -27.93
C THR A 378 13.20 0.01 -27.33
N SER A 379 12.15 0.08 -28.15
CA SER A 379 10.80 0.37 -27.66
C SER A 379 10.18 -0.82 -26.90
N PRO A 380 9.26 -0.58 -25.95
CA PRO A 380 8.56 -1.65 -25.23
C PRO A 380 7.93 -2.68 -26.19
N LYS A 381 7.23 -2.19 -27.23
CA LYS A 381 6.58 -3.01 -28.26
C LYS A 381 7.58 -3.92 -28.99
N ALA A 382 8.75 -3.41 -29.34
CA ALA A 382 9.76 -4.18 -30.04
C ALA A 382 10.40 -5.23 -29.13
N LEU A 383 10.66 -4.89 -27.86
CA LEU A 383 11.17 -5.87 -26.90
C LEU A 383 10.15 -6.98 -26.66
N ILE A 384 8.87 -6.67 -26.44
CA ILE A 384 7.81 -7.68 -26.28
C ILE A 384 7.75 -8.59 -27.50
N LYS A 385 7.78 -8.05 -28.73
CA LYS A 385 7.80 -8.86 -29.96
C LYS A 385 9.01 -9.80 -30.03
N TRP A 386 10.18 -9.35 -29.58
CA TRP A 386 11.37 -10.18 -29.51
C TRP A 386 11.22 -11.31 -28.48
N LEU A 387 10.75 -11.00 -27.27
CA LEU A 387 10.50 -12.00 -26.22
C LEU A 387 9.47 -13.05 -26.66
N LEU A 388 8.38 -12.64 -27.32
CA LEU A 388 7.36 -13.54 -27.89
C LEU A 388 7.91 -14.48 -28.98
N ASN A 389 8.89 -14.03 -29.76
CA ASN A 389 9.54 -14.87 -30.77
C ASN A 389 10.42 -15.95 -30.10
N LEU A 390 11.02 -15.63 -28.96
CA LEU A 390 11.77 -16.60 -28.16
C LEU A 390 10.85 -17.65 -27.54
N GLU A 391 9.69 -17.25 -26.99
CA GLU A 391 8.71 -18.22 -26.48
C GLU A 391 8.21 -19.19 -27.54
N ARG A 392 7.93 -18.68 -28.75
CA ARG A 392 7.54 -19.53 -29.90
C ARG A 392 8.61 -20.54 -30.30
N ARG A 393 9.85 -20.35 -29.86
CA ARG A 393 10.98 -21.28 -30.08
C ARG A 393 11.24 -22.19 -28.89
N GLY A 394 10.40 -22.14 -27.84
CA GLY A 394 10.47 -23.00 -26.68
C GLY A 394 11.20 -22.43 -25.46
N PHE A 395 11.60 -21.16 -25.47
CA PHE A 395 12.20 -20.51 -24.29
C PHE A 395 11.11 -19.99 -23.35
N LEU A 396 11.14 -20.36 -22.06
CA LEU A 396 10.16 -19.90 -21.07
C LEU A 396 10.50 -18.47 -20.58
N VAL A 397 10.15 -17.48 -21.38
CA VAL A 397 10.49 -16.07 -21.11
C VAL A 397 9.48 -15.41 -20.19
N PHE A 398 8.19 -15.57 -20.50
CA PHE A 398 7.08 -15.13 -19.65
C PHE A 398 6.57 -16.33 -18.86
N GLY A 399 6.24 -16.11 -17.59
CA GLY A 399 5.57 -17.14 -16.78
C GLY A 399 4.09 -17.24 -17.14
N ASP A 400 3.45 -18.33 -16.74
CA ASP A 400 2.03 -18.63 -17.05
C ASP A 400 1.07 -17.48 -16.66
N SER A 401 1.39 -16.74 -15.59
CA SER A 401 0.56 -15.65 -15.06
C SER A 401 0.57 -14.37 -15.91
N ILE A 402 1.55 -14.21 -16.80
CA ILE A 402 1.71 -13.03 -17.64
C ILE A 402 1.00 -13.23 -18.98
N LEU A 403 0.88 -14.48 -19.46
CA LEU A 403 0.29 -14.87 -20.75
C LEU A 403 -1.09 -14.27 -21.02
N LYS A 404 -1.91 -14.00 -19.99
CA LYS A 404 -3.24 -13.37 -20.18
C LYS A 404 -3.19 -11.99 -20.82
N TYR A 405 -2.11 -11.24 -20.58
CA TYR A 405 -1.88 -9.91 -21.18
C TYR A 405 -1.36 -9.99 -22.63
N HIS A 406 -1.01 -11.19 -23.11
CA HIS A 406 -0.44 -11.41 -24.45
C HIS A 406 -1.50 -11.44 -25.56
N SER A 407 -2.77 -11.56 -25.20
CA SER A 407 -3.88 -11.63 -26.16
C SER A 407 -4.31 -10.26 -26.71
N LEU A 408 -3.78 -9.15 -26.18
CA LEU A 408 -4.07 -7.79 -26.62
C LEU A 408 -3.33 -7.47 -27.94
N ASP A 409 -3.97 -7.86 -29.04
CA ASP A 409 -3.94 -7.22 -30.37
C ASP A 409 -2.58 -6.75 -30.93
N MET A 410 -1.52 -7.56 -30.76
CA MET A 410 -0.20 -7.32 -31.38
C MET A 410 -0.18 -7.58 -32.90
N SER A 411 -1.35 -7.75 -33.52
CA SER A 411 -1.56 -8.10 -34.93
C SER A 411 -1.62 -6.88 -35.87
N LYS A 412 -1.80 -5.66 -35.35
CA LYS A 412 -1.89 -4.46 -36.21
C LYS A 412 -0.50 -3.84 -36.49
N PRO A 413 -0.15 -3.61 -37.77
CA PRO A 413 1.09 -2.93 -38.15
C PRO A 413 1.03 -1.44 -37.74
N PRO A 414 2.18 -0.81 -37.40
CA PRO A 414 2.21 0.62 -37.11
C PRO A 414 1.84 1.41 -38.37
N ALA A 415 0.84 2.28 -38.27
CA ALA A 415 0.54 3.25 -39.29
C ALA A 415 1.65 4.32 -39.32
N SER A 416 2.27 4.43 -40.50
CA SER A 416 3.13 5.50 -41.03
C SER A 416 4.35 5.96 -40.23
N LYS A 417 5.49 5.90 -40.93
CA LYS A 417 6.74 6.62 -40.66
C LYS A 417 6.44 8.09 -40.35
N LEU A 418 7.02 8.62 -39.28
CA LEU A 418 7.14 10.05 -39.06
C LEU A 418 8.63 10.36 -38.92
N ASP A 419 9.09 11.19 -39.85
CA ASP A 419 10.44 11.71 -39.95
C ASP A 419 10.85 12.37 -38.63
N SER A 420 12.07 12.05 -38.21
CA SER A 420 12.78 12.73 -37.14
C SER A 420 13.07 14.17 -37.55
N ASN A 421 12.27 15.12 -37.08
CA ASN A 421 12.71 16.49 -36.93
C ASN A 421 12.71 16.85 -35.45
N GLU A 422 13.86 17.35 -35.01
CA GLU A 422 14.21 17.79 -33.66
C GLU A 422 13.13 18.68 -33.04
N VAL A 423 12.76 18.38 -31.79
CA VAL A 423 12.06 19.33 -30.92
C VAL A 423 12.62 19.19 -29.50
N ASP A 424 12.99 20.36 -28.96
CA ASP A 424 13.50 20.68 -27.63
C ASP A 424 13.42 19.58 -26.56
N GLU A 425 14.60 19.20 -26.10
CA GLU A 425 14.81 18.42 -24.90
C GLU A 425 14.50 19.26 -23.66
N ASP A 426 13.53 18.81 -22.88
CA ASP A 426 13.76 18.69 -21.45
C ASP A 426 13.02 17.44 -20.95
N PRO A 427 13.63 16.25 -21.07
CA PRO A 427 13.07 15.06 -20.47
C PRO A 427 13.33 15.13 -18.97
N ILE A 428 12.29 15.45 -18.20
CA ILE A 428 12.34 15.45 -16.73
C ILE A 428 12.45 14.00 -16.25
N PHE A 429 13.68 13.47 -16.25
CA PHE A 429 14.05 12.19 -15.69
C PHE A 429 14.24 12.33 -14.18
N TYR A 430 13.42 11.64 -13.39
CA TYR A 430 13.61 11.56 -11.94
C TYR A 430 14.44 10.32 -11.59
N ILE A 431 15.70 10.55 -11.22
CA ILE A 431 16.55 9.52 -10.63
C ILE A 431 16.51 9.67 -9.11
N ASP A 432 15.97 8.69 -8.41
CA ASP A 432 16.04 8.59 -6.95
C ASP A 432 17.50 8.30 -6.52
N LYS A 433 18.30 9.36 -6.32
CA LYS A 433 19.68 9.25 -5.82
C LYS A 433 19.70 9.46 -4.31
N LYS A 434 19.89 8.38 -3.54
CA LYS A 434 20.29 8.46 -2.12
C LYS A 434 21.69 9.11 -2.03
N ARG A 435 21.70 10.38 -1.60
CA ARG A 435 22.73 11.13 -0.85
C ARG A 435 24.15 10.54 -0.87
N ARG A 436 25.00 11.02 -1.78
CA ARG A 436 26.46 11.10 -1.54
C ARG A 436 26.76 12.59 -1.44
N GLY A 437 27.25 13.01 -0.27
CA GLY A 437 27.19 14.39 0.19
C GLY A 437 27.85 15.40 -0.74
N GLU A 438 27.13 16.49 -0.99
CA GLU A 438 27.61 17.87 -0.90
C GLU A 438 26.39 18.79 -0.84
N HIS A 439 26.51 19.86 -0.06
CA HIS A 439 25.43 20.78 0.30
C HIS A 439 24.74 21.38 -0.92
N THR A 440 23.45 21.08 -1.08
CA THR A 440 22.46 21.97 -1.71
C THR A 440 21.09 21.71 -1.08
N ASP A 441 20.29 22.76 -1.03
CA ASP A 441 19.19 23.02 -0.09
C ASP A 441 17.92 22.20 -0.42
N ASP A 442 17.92 20.92 -0.02
CA ASP A 442 16.75 20.01 -0.03
C ASP A 442 16.00 20.01 1.32
N GLY A 443 16.26 21.00 2.18
CA GLY A 443 15.71 21.10 3.54
C GLY A 443 14.19 21.34 3.55
N GLU A 444 13.70 22.22 2.67
CA GLU A 444 12.32 22.70 2.77
C GLU A 444 11.26 21.61 2.57
N VAL A 445 11.34 20.78 1.53
CA VAL A 445 10.26 19.83 1.20
C VAL A 445 10.14 18.71 2.24
N ASN A 446 11.27 18.22 2.75
CA ASN A 446 11.28 17.20 3.80
C ASN A 446 10.84 17.78 5.16
N GLU A 447 11.14 19.05 5.42
CA GLU A 447 10.73 19.76 6.62
C GLU A 447 9.23 20.09 6.59
N TYR A 448 8.63 20.47 5.46
CA TYR A 448 7.18 20.69 5.36
C TYR A 448 6.35 19.42 5.58
N ILE A 449 6.80 18.28 5.04
CA ILE A 449 6.14 16.99 5.25
C ILE A 449 6.31 16.57 6.71
N SER A 450 7.54 16.59 7.23
CA SER A 450 7.82 16.22 8.62
C SER A 450 7.12 17.14 9.64
N ALA A 451 7.04 18.44 9.38
CA ALA A 451 6.36 19.42 10.23
C ALA A 451 4.83 19.25 10.21
N ALA A 452 4.24 18.93 9.05
CA ALA A 452 2.82 18.63 8.95
C ALA A 452 2.46 17.33 9.70
N PHE A 453 3.32 16.31 9.63
CA PHE A 453 3.15 15.06 10.38
C PHE A 453 3.35 15.26 11.89
N LEU A 454 4.36 16.03 12.32
CA LEU A 454 4.60 16.37 13.73
C LEU A 454 3.48 17.26 14.32
N ALA A 455 2.94 18.19 13.55
CA ALA A 455 1.80 19.02 13.96
C ALA A 455 0.51 18.19 14.15
N ALA A 456 0.29 17.17 13.30
CA ALA A 456 -0.81 16.23 13.43
C ALA A 456 -0.64 15.30 14.65
N ALA A 457 0.57 14.85 14.95
CA ALA A 457 0.85 14.03 16.13
C ALA A 457 0.67 14.81 17.45
N ASN A 458 1.13 16.06 17.50
CA ASN A 458 1.04 16.90 18.71
C ASN A 458 -0.40 17.36 19.04
N THR A 459 -1.29 17.41 18.05
CA THR A 459 -2.71 17.74 18.30
C THR A 459 -3.48 16.58 18.92
N MET A 460 -2.99 15.34 18.85
CA MET A 460 -3.59 14.18 19.51
C MET A 460 -3.17 14.05 20.98
N THR A 461 -1.92 14.41 21.32
CA THR A 461 -1.42 14.34 22.70
C THR A 461 -1.97 15.45 23.60
N SER A 462 -2.42 16.58 23.02
CA SER A 462 -3.02 17.69 23.76
C SER A 462 -4.49 17.47 24.16
N ALA A 463 -5.16 16.45 23.64
CA ALA A 463 -6.57 16.17 23.94
C ALA A 463 -6.78 15.50 25.31
N GLU A 464 -5.73 14.94 25.92
CA GLU A 464 -5.81 14.24 27.22
C GLU A 464 -5.81 15.17 28.46
N LYS A 465 -5.62 16.49 28.30
CA LYS A 465 -5.54 17.43 29.45
C LYS A 465 -6.61 18.52 29.51
N ARG A 466 -7.79 18.34 28.89
CA ARG A 466 -8.92 19.28 29.10
C ARG A 466 -10.16 18.59 29.63
N GLY A 467 -10.08 18.23 30.90
CA GLY A 467 -11.21 17.79 31.70
C GLY A 467 -11.10 18.22 33.16
N LYS A 468 -11.31 19.50 33.47
CA LYS A 468 -12.02 19.92 34.70
C LYS A 468 -12.40 21.40 34.65
N LYS A 469 -13.71 21.61 34.64
CA LYS A 469 -14.44 22.87 34.71
C LYS A 469 -14.46 23.35 36.18
N ARG A 470 -14.27 24.65 36.43
CA ARG A 470 -15.02 25.33 37.49
C ARG A 470 -15.23 26.82 37.13
N LYS A 471 -16.47 27.22 37.35
CA LYS A 471 -17.14 28.50 37.09
C LYS A 471 -17.07 29.33 38.39
N GLY A 472 -16.90 30.64 38.28
CA GLY A 472 -17.07 31.59 39.38
C GLY A 472 -16.82 33.02 38.89
N GLU A 473 -17.90 33.79 38.81
CA GLU A 473 -17.98 35.23 38.49
C GLU A 473 -17.29 36.08 39.57
N SER A 474 -16.62 37.18 39.18
CA SER A 474 -17.12 38.56 39.33
C SER A 474 -16.02 39.58 39.00
N SER A 475 -16.46 40.75 38.53
CA SER A 475 -15.81 42.09 38.49
C SER A 475 -14.66 42.29 39.50
N GLU A 476 -13.61 43.06 39.22
CA GLU A 476 -13.60 44.46 38.76
C GLU A 476 -12.17 44.82 38.32
N SER A 477 -12.06 45.68 37.32
CA SER A 477 -10.82 46.36 36.93
C SER A 477 -10.57 47.53 37.88
N GLU A 478 -9.43 47.57 38.56
CA GLU A 478 -8.84 48.81 39.05
C GLU A 478 -7.52 49.07 38.33
N GLU A 479 -7.51 50.18 37.61
CA GLU A 479 -6.37 50.85 37.02
C GLU A 479 -5.45 51.48 38.09
N GLU A 480 -4.19 51.56 37.69
CA GLU A 480 -3.16 52.56 37.99
C GLU A 480 -3.19 53.45 39.26
N SER A 481 -1.97 53.55 39.78
CA SER A 481 -1.40 54.55 40.68
C SER A 481 -1.79 56.02 40.43
N SER A 482 -2.09 56.74 41.52
CA SER A 482 -1.50 58.03 41.97
C SER A 482 -2.46 58.69 42.97
N LEU A 483 -2.08 58.87 44.23
CA LEU A 483 -1.51 60.09 44.85
C LEU A 483 -2.46 61.30 44.92
N SER A 484 -2.47 61.89 46.12
CA SER A 484 -2.96 63.21 46.59
C SER A 484 -4.45 63.45 46.84
N ASP A 485 -4.75 63.54 48.14
CA ASP A 485 -5.26 64.71 48.87
C ASP A 485 -6.72 65.22 48.74
N GLU A 486 -7.24 65.48 49.96
CA GLU A 486 -8.14 66.55 50.38
C GLU A 486 -9.68 66.41 50.28
N ASP A 487 -10.26 66.40 51.49
CA ASP A 487 -11.42 67.14 52.00
C ASP A 487 -12.87 66.88 51.53
N SER A 488 -13.57 66.24 52.48
CA SER A 488 -14.94 66.43 52.97
C SER A 488 -15.73 67.67 52.50
N GLU A 489 -16.95 67.42 51.99
CA GLU A 489 -18.22 67.89 52.57
C GLU A 489 -19.41 67.07 52.06
#